data_AF-A0A0F7FHR5-F1
#
_entry.id   AF-A0A0F7FHR5-F1
#
_cell.length_a   1.000
_cell.length_b   1.000
_cell.length_c   1.000
_cell.angle_alpha   90.00
_cell.angle_beta   90.00
_cell.angle_gamma   90.00
#
_symmetry.space_group_name_H-M   'P 1'
#
loop_
_entity.id
_entity.type
_entity.pdbx_description
1 polymer ?
#
loop_
_entity_poly.entity_id
_entity_poly.type
_entity_poly.pdbx_seq_one_letter_code
_entity_poly.pdbx_strand_id
1 'polypeptide(L)'
;MRNLKLSNIVVFVLMLGLVALLVFYIPLEVIKGVSARTLDPLFGGVVAALSILSGAALGFFSLVFTLVKPLEEVGDRGIELKMRETEKKILAYRARQRAMLEELDAIKKELEEIRDILKEGMGV
;
A
#
# COMPACT_ATOMS: atom_id res chain seq x y z
N MET A 1 1.29 -5.16 -20.88
CA MET A 1 1.44 -5.85 -19.56
C MET A 1 2.78 -6.58 -19.40
N ARG A 2 3.39 -7.18 -20.45
CA ARG A 2 4.68 -7.91 -20.32
C ARG A 2 5.90 -7.01 -20.03
N ASN A 3 5.95 -5.80 -20.60
CA ASN A 3 7.08 -4.87 -20.43
C ASN A 3 7.21 -4.28 -19.01
N LEU A 4 6.09 -4.20 -18.26
CA LEU A 4 6.07 -3.64 -16.90
C LEU A 4 6.68 -4.60 -15.87
N LYS A 5 6.44 -5.91 -16.00
CA LYS A 5 7.09 -6.92 -15.15
C LYS A 5 8.60 -6.97 -15.40
N LEU A 6 9.02 -6.80 -16.64
CA LEU A 6 10.44 -6.68 -17.00
C LEU A 6 11.09 -5.45 -16.36
N SER A 7 10.41 -4.30 -16.35
CA SER A 7 10.92 -3.08 -15.70
C SER A 7 11.21 -3.30 -14.21
N ASN A 8 10.27 -3.89 -13.47
CA ASN A 8 10.45 -4.11 -12.03
C ASN A 8 11.56 -5.12 -11.73
N ILE A 9 11.70 -6.17 -12.56
CA ILE A 9 12.79 -7.15 -12.43
C ILE A 9 14.14 -6.48 -12.72
N VAL A 10 14.23 -5.63 -13.75
CA VAL A 10 15.46 -4.90 -14.08
C VAL A 10 15.87 -3.97 -12.93
N VAL A 11 14.92 -3.22 -12.37
CA VAL A 11 15.18 -2.35 -11.20
C VAL A 11 15.64 -3.16 -10.00
N PHE A 12 15.03 -4.31 -9.72
CA PHE A 12 15.43 -5.18 -8.62
C PHE A 12 16.85 -5.74 -8.79
N VAL A 13 17.19 -6.20 -10.00
CA VAL A 13 18.54 -6.69 -10.31
C VAL A 13 19.59 -5.58 -10.18
N LEU A 14 19.27 -4.37 -10.64
CA LEU A 14 20.15 -3.20 -10.48
C LEU A 14 20.38 -2.85 -9.00
N MET A 15 19.32 -2.89 -8.18
CA MET A 15 19.42 -2.64 -6.73
C MET A 15 20.28 -3.69 -6.03
N LEU A 16 20.11 -4.97 -6.35
CA LEU A 16 20.99 -6.03 -5.83
C LEU A 16 22.45 -5.82 -6.24
N GLY A 17 22.69 -5.42 -7.49
CA GLY A 17 24.03 -5.08 -7.98
C GLY A 17 24.67 -3.93 -7.20
N LEU A 18 23.91 -2.85 -6.93
CA LEU A 18 24.37 -1.71 -6.13
C LEU A 18 24.69 -2.10 -4.68
N VAL A 19 23.86 -2.93 -4.07
CA VAL A 19 24.11 -3.44 -2.71
C VAL A 19 25.39 -4.28 -2.67
N ALA A 20 25.59 -5.17 -3.64
CA ALA A 20 26.82 -5.95 -3.74
C ALA A 20 28.06 -5.06 -3.90
N LEU A 21 27.94 -3.98 -4.69
CA LEU A 21 29.03 -3.03 -4.90
C LEU A 21 29.38 -2.25 -3.61
N LEU A 22 28.37 -1.76 -2.89
CA LEU A 22 28.56 -1.02 -1.64
C LEU A 22 29.07 -1.90 -0.50
N VAL A 23 28.58 -3.13 -0.36
CA VAL A 23 28.90 -3.98 0.79
C VAL A 23 30.19 -4.78 0.58
N PHE A 24 30.50 -5.18 -0.65
CA PHE A 24 31.66 -6.03 -0.93
C PHE A 24 32.73 -5.30 -1.73
N TYR A 25 32.39 -4.71 -2.87
CA TYR A 25 33.40 -4.15 -3.78
C TYR A 25 34.15 -2.96 -3.16
N ILE A 26 33.41 -1.96 -2.62
CA ILE A 26 34.04 -0.77 -2.04
C ILE A 26 34.91 -1.13 -0.83
N PRO A 27 34.46 -1.91 0.16
CA PRO A 27 35.32 -2.29 1.28
C PRO A 27 36.58 -3.06 0.85
N LEU A 28 36.49 -3.93 -0.16
CA LEU A 28 37.66 -4.64 -0.68
C LEU A 28 38.67 -3.68 -1.31
N GLU A 29 38.22 -2.71 -2.11
CA GLU A 29 39.11 -1.72 -2.71
C GLU A 29 39.71 -0.78 -1.67
N VAL A 30 38.97 -0.42 -0.62
CA VAL A 30 39.52 0.33 0.51
C VAL A 30 40.62 -0.47 1.22
N ILE A 31 40.39 -1.76 1.51
CA ILE A 31 41.41 -2.61 2.15
C ILE A 31 42.67 -2.69 1.28
N LYS A 32 42.52 -2.86 -0.04
CA LYS A 32 43.65 -2.85 -0.97
C LYS A 32 44.40 -1.52 -0.93
N GLY A 33 43.70 -0.39 -1.00
CA GLY A 33 44.31 0.94 -0.95
C GLY A 33 45.05 1.22 0.36
N VAL A 34 44.51 0.77 1.48
CA VAL A 34 45.19 0.87 2.79
C VAL A 34 46.43 -0.03 2.83
N SER A 35 46.33 -1.27 2.32
CA SER A 35 47.47 -2.21 2.27
C SER A 35 48.61 -1.74 1.37
N ALA A 36 48.27 -1.05 0.27
CA ALA A 36 49.22 -0.44 -0.66
C ALA A 36 49.79 0.89 -0.14
N ARG A 37 49.39 1.34 1.05
CA ARG A 37 49.72 2.64 1.66
C ARG A 37 49.35 3.86 0.80
N THR A 38 48.42 3.70 -0.15
CA THR A 38 47.90 4.79 -0.98
C THR A 38 46.74 5.51 -0.31
N LEU A 39 46.14 4.90 0.72
CA LEU A 39 45.01 5.44 1.46
C LEU A 39 45.32 5.44 2.97
N ASP A 40 44.92 6.51 3.65
CA ASP A 40 45.03 6.58 5.11
C ASP A 40 44.09 5.56 5.79
N PRO A 41 44.56 4.76 6.77
CA PRO A 41 43.73 3.73 7.41
C PRO A 41 42.49 4.27 8.13
N LEU A 42 42.58 5.47 8.74
CA LEU A 42 41.43 6.06 9.43
C LEU A 42 40.38 6.51 8.42
N PHE A 43 40.81 7.21 7.37
CA PHE A 43 39.92 7.62 6.29
C PHE A 43 39.28 6.41 5.60
N GLY A 44 40.08 5.38 5.28
CA GLY A 44 39.59 4.13 4.70
C GLY A 44 38.56 3.44 5.59
N GLY A 45 38.84 3.31 6.88
CA GLY A 45 37.91 2.71 7.85
C GLY A 45 36.55 3.40 7.87
N VAL A 46 36.53 4.73 7.85
CA VAL A 46 35.28 5.51 7.80
C VAL A 46 34.53 5.27 6.49
N VAL A 47 35.21 5.30 5.35
CA VAL A 47 34.60 5.07 4.03
C VAL A 47 34.02 3.66 3.93
N ALA A 48 34.75 2.64 4.39
CA ALA A 48 34.27 1.26 4.41
C ALA A 48 33.03 1.09 5.30
N ALA A 49 33.05 1.69 6.50
CA ALA A 49 31.90 1.64 7.40
C ALA A 49 30.66 2.31 6.81
N LEU A 50 30.80 3.51 6.23
CA LEU A 50 29.71 4.22 5.58
C LEU A 50 29.15 3.47 4.37
N SER A 51 30.03 2.83 3.59
CA SER A 51 29.64 2.02 2.45
C SER A 51 28.78 0.83 2.86
N ILE A 52 29.21 0.08 3.89
CA ILE A 52 28.46 -1.07 4.41
C ILE A 52 27.12 -0.62 5.00
N LEU A 53 27.09 0.47 5.78
CA LEU A 53 25.85 1.00 6.35
C LEU A 53 24.86 1.42 5.27
N SER A 54 25.33 2.11 4.23
CA SER A 54 24.50 2.56 3.11
C SER A 54 24.00 1.37 2.30
N GLY A 55 24.85 0.38 2.03
CA GLY A 55 24.47 -0.85 1.34
C GLY A 55 23.46 -1.69 2.13
N ALA A 56 23.60 -1.77 3.46
CA ALA A 56 22.64 -2.46 4.33
C ALA A 56 21.27 -1.75 4.35
N ALA A 57 21.26 -0.42 4.45
CA ALA A 57 20.03 0.37 4.38
C ALA A 57 19.33 0.19 3.02
N LEU A 58 20.07 0.31 1.91
CA LEU A 58 19.55 0.08 0.57
C LEU A 58 19.01 -1.35 0.39
N GLY A 59 19.74 -2.36 0.85
CA GLY A 59 19.31 -3.76 0.79
C GLY A 59 18.03 -4.00 1.58
N PHE A 60 17.94 -3.46 2.79
CA PHE A 60 16.73 -3.52 3.62
C PHE A 60 15.54 -2.88 2.91
N PHE A 61 15.65 -1.63 2.45
CA PHE A 61 14.55 -0.95 1.78
C PHE A 61 14.16 -1.63 0.47
N SER A 62 15.13 -2.10 -0.32
CA SER A 62 14.85 -2.86 -1.55
C SER A 62 14.00 -4.11 -1.26
N LEU A 63 14.31 -4.87 -0.21
CA LEU A 63 13.52 -6.03 0.18
C LEU A 63 12.12 -5.63 0.68
N VAL A 64 12.02 -4.62 1.54
CA VAL A 64 10.75 -4.16 2.10
C VAL A 64 9.78 -3.68 1.01
N PHE A 65 10.24 -2.86 0.07
CA PHE A 65 9.40 -2.30 -1.00
C PHE A 65 9.17 -3.26 -2.18
N THR A 66 9.93 -4.36 -2.27
CA THR A 66 9.74 -5.35 -3.34
C THR A 66 8.92 -6.55 -2.86
N LEU A 67 9.16 -7.05 -1.65
CA LEU A 67 8.57 -8.29 -1.14
C LEU A 67 7.40 -8.06 -0.18
N VAL A 68 7.54 -7.13 0.77
CA VAL A 68 6.57 -6.96 1.85
C VAL A 68 5.44 -6.03 1.44
N LYS A 69 5.80 -4.92 0.82
CA LYS A 69 4.86 -3.98 0.23
C LYS A 69 5.34 -3.78 -1.21
N PRO A 70 5.14 -4.79 -2.11
CA PRO A 70 5.37 -4.57 -3.52
C PRO A 70 4.66 -3.25 -3.82
N LEU A 71 5.38 -2.29 -4.39
CA LEU A 71 4.82 -1.00 -4.79
C LEU A 71 3.53 -1.29 -5.56
N GLU A 72 2.40 -1.33 -4.85
CA GLU A 72 1.09 -1.54 -5.43
C GLU A 72 0.97 -0.37 -6.37
N GLU A 73 0.84 -0.69 -7.65
CA GLU A 73 0.73 0.30 -8.71
C GLU A 73 -0.29 1.34 -8.25
N VAL A 74 0.20 2.52 -7.85
CA VAL A 74 -0.60 3.75 -7.84
C VAL A 74 -0.78 4.15 -9.30
N GLY A 75 -1.35 3.24 -10.07
CA GLY A 75 -1.67 3.33 -11.47
C GLY A 75 -3.12 2.88 -11.61
N ASP A 76 -3.83 3.50 -12.56
CA ASP A 76 -5.29 3.50 -12.78
C ASP A 76 -6.08 2.27 -12.32
N ARG A 77 -5.54 1.05 -12.43
CA ARG A 77 -6.20 -0.19 -12.01
C ARG A 77 -6.49 -0.29 -10.52
N GLY A 78 -5.61 0.23 -9.66
CA GLY A 78 -5.85 0.23 -8.21
C GLY A 78 -7.01 1.14 -7.82
N ILE A 79 -7.14 2.26 -8.54
CA ILE A 79 -8.26 3.20 -8.40
C ILE A 79 -9.54 2.59 -9.00
N GLU A 80 -9.45 1.95 -10.17
CA GLU A 80 -10.59 1.31 -10.83
C GLU A 80 -11.18 0.17 -10.00
N LEU A 81 -10.33 -0.68 -9.40
CA LEU A 81 -10.77 -1.75 -8.50
C LEU A 81 -11.45 -1.20 -7.25
N LYS A 82 -10.88 -0.16 -6.63
CA LYS A 82 -11.50 0.51 -5.49
C LYS A 82 -12.83 1.16 -5.88
N MET A 83 -12.91 1.83 -7.03
CA MET A 83 -14.15 2.43 -7.53
C MET A 83 -15.23 1.39 -7.78
N ARG A 84 -14.91 0.26 -8.40
CA ARG A 84 -15.87 -0.85 -8.59
C ARG A 84 -16.36 -1.41 -7.25
N GLU A 85 -15.48 -1.51 -6.25
CA GLU A 85 -15.88 -1.98 -4.92
C GLU A 85 -16.80 -0.97 -4.21
N THR A 86 -16.50 0.33 -4.32
CA THR A 86 -17.35 1.41 -3.80
C THR A 86 -18.70 1.46 -4.51
N GLU A 87 -18.73 1.30 -5.83
CA GLU A 87 -19.97 1.29 -6.62
C GLU A 87 -20.90 0.14 -6.20
N LYS A 88 -20.35 -1.07 -6.00
CA LYS A 88 -21.11 -2.21 -5.46
C LYS A 88 -21.69 -1.92 -4.07
N LYS A 89 -20.91 -1.29 -3.19
CA LYS A 89 -21.37 -0.91 -1.84
C LYS A 89 -22.50 0.13 -1.91
N ILE A 90 -22.38 1.12 -2.80
CA ILE A 90 -23.43 2.15 -3.00
C ILE A 90 -24.72 1.52 -3.52
N LEU A 91 -24.65 0.60 -4.48
CA LEU A 91 -25.81 -0.10 -5.01
C LEU A 91 -26.52 -0.92 -3.92
N ALA A 92 -25.76 -1.65 -3.10
CA ALA A 92 -26.30 -2.39 -1.97
C ALA A 92 -26.97 -1.46 -0.94
N TYR A 93 -26.34 -0.32 -0.62
CA TYR A 93 -26.91 0.68 0.28
C TYR A 93 -28.21 1.27 -0.25
N ARG A 94 -28.28 1.60 -1.54
CA ARG A 94 -29.51 2.12 -2.18
C ARG A 94 -30.63 1.10 -2.17
N ALA A 95 -30.33 -0.17 -2.43
CA ALA A 95 -31.32 -1.25 -2.33
C ALA A 95 -31.87 -1.36 -0.90
N ARG A 96 -30.99 -1.30 0.10
CA ARG A 96 -31.39 -1.34 1.51
C ARG A 96 -32.23 -0.14 1.94
N GLN A 97 -31.89 1.06 1.46
CA GLN A 97 -32.68 2.28 1.74
C GLN A 97 -34.09 2.18 1.16
N ARG A 98 -34.26 1.58 -0.02
CA ARG A 98 -35.60 1.38 -0.61
C ARG A 98 -36.45 0.44 0.23
N ALA A 99 -35.89 -0.69 0.66
CA ALA A 99 -36.59 -1.62 1.55
C ALA A 99 -36.99 -0.94 2.88
N MET A 100 -36.09 -0.12 3.44
CA MET A 100 -36.36 0.61 4.67
C MET A 100 -37.47 1.66 4.52
N LEU A 101 -37.58 2.31 3.35
CA LEU A 101 -38.67 3.25 3.07
C LEU A 101 -40.03 2.53 2.98
N GLU A 102 -40.07 1.35 2.36
CA GLU A 102 -41.29 0.53 2.32
C GLU A 102 -41.71 0.07 3.72
N GLU A 103 -40.76 -0.32 4.58
CA GLU A 103 -41.04 -0.64 5.98
C GLU A 103 -41.59 0.57 6.75
N LEU A 104 -41.06 1.77 6.52
CA LEU A 104 -41.54 2.99 7.17
C LEU A 104 -42.96 3.38 6.71
N ASP A 105 -43.28 3.18 5.43
CA ASP A 105 -44.65 3.41 4.93
C ASP A 105 -45.64 2.41 5.53
N ALA A 106 -45.24 1.15 5.71
CA ALA A 106 -46.05 0.16 6.41
C ALA A 106 -46.32 0.55 7.88
N ILE A 107 -45.27 0.95 8.61
CA ILE A 107 -45.41 1.44 9.99
C ILE A 107 -46.31 2.67 10.06
N LYS A 108 -46.17 3.62 9.12
CA LYS A 108 -47.03 4.79 9.06
C LYS A 108 -48.50 4.40 8.91
N LYS A 109 -48.79 3.45 8.03
CA LYS A 109 -50.17 2.96 7.82
C LYS A 109 -50.74 2.31 9.07
N GLU A 110 -49.97 1.47 9.77
CA GLU A 110 -50.39 0.88 11.05
C GLU A 110 -50.70 1.96 12.10
N LEU A 111 -49.88 3.01 12.18
CA LEU A 111 -50.12 4.13 13.09
C LEU A 111 -51.36 4.94 12.71
N GLU A 112 -51.67 5.10 11.42
CA GLU A 112 -52.90 5.73 10.96
C GLU A 112 -54.13 4.88 11.32
N GLU A 113 -54.07 3.56 11.14
CA GLU A 113 -55.14 2.65 11.57
C GLU A 113 -55.38 2.71 13.09
N ILE A 114 -54.31 2.69 13.89
CA ILE A 114 -54.41 2.86 15.35
C ILE A 114 -55.03 4.21 15.70
N ARG A 115 -54.60 5.30 15.04
CA ARG A 115 -55.15 6.64 15.26
C ARG A 115 -56.64 6.68 14.94
N ASP A 116 -57.06 6.07 13.85
CA ASP A 116 -58.45 6.11 13.39
C ASP A 116 -59.35 5.27 14.32
N ILE A 117 -58.88 4.11 14.80
CA ILE A 117 -59.55 3.32 15.85
C ILE A 117 -59.67 4.13 17.15
N LEU A 118 -58.62 4.85 17.55
CA LEU A 118 -58.66 5.69 18.76
C LEU A 118 -59.64 6.86 18.61
N LYS A 119 -59.77 7.46 17.42
CA LYS A 119 -60.77 8.50 17.15
C LYS A 119 -62.19 7.94 17.22
N GLU A 120 -62.46 6.80 16.57
CA GLU A 120 -63.77 6.16 16.63
C GLU A 120 -64.17 5.76 18.06
N GLY A 121 -63.22 5.23 18.84
CA GLY A 121 -63.45 4.85 20.24
C GLY A 121 -63.64 6.03 21.20
N MET A 122 -63.13 7.22 20.88
CA MET A 122 -63.29 8.42 21.71
C MET A 122 -64.54 9.25 21.38
N GLY A 123 -65.31 8.90 20.33
CA GLY A 123 -66.58 9.58 20.01
C GLY A 123 -66.44 11.07 19.68
N VAL A 124 -65.31 11.49 19.10
CA VAL A 124 -65.07 12.83 18.52
C VAL A 124 -64.74 12.70 17.05
#